data_AF-A0A4R7CB02-F1
#
_entry.id   AF-A0A4R7CB02-F1
#
_cell.length_a   1.000
_cell.length_b   1.000
_cell.length_c   1.000
_cell.angle_alpha   90.00
_cell.angle_beta   90.00
_cell.angle_gamma   90.00
#
_symmetry.space_group_name_H-M   'P 1'
#
loop_
_entity.id
_entity.type
_entity.pdbx_description
1 polymer ?
#
loop_
_entity_poly.entity_id
_entity_poly.type
_entity_poly.pdbx_seq_one_letter_code
_entity_poly.pdbx_strand_id
1 'polypeptide(L)' 'MAETSRRTHRDHFLTTISLMVLVGVEVFAVALSGGWAIAGLFELGDYVAYALMAAFSCIAAWLMFHLWQKASNVDPNG' A
#
# COMPACT_ATOMS: atom_id res chain seq x y z
N MET A 1 20.14 -32.08 -9.30
CA MET A 1 19.41 -31.44 -8.19
C MET A 1 19.37 -29.91 -8.36
N ALA A 2 18.77 -29.40 -9.44
CA ALA A 2 18.71 -27.97 -9.76
C ALA A 2 17.30 -27.35 -9.59
N GLU A 3 16.31 -28.16 -9.19
CA GLU A 3 14.91 -27.74 -9.10
C GLU A 3 14.54 -26.98 -7.81
N THR A 4 15.35 -27.10 -6.76
CA THR A 4 15.00 -26.52 -5.44
C THR A 4 15.24 -25.01 -5.39
N SER A 5 16.18 -24.47 -6.18
CA SER A 5 16.57 -23.05 -6.10
C SER A 5 15.55 -22.07 -6.71
N ARG A 6 14.68 -22.52 -7.62
CA ARG A 6 13.69 -21.66 -8.30
C ARG A 6 12.35 -21.55 -7.56
N ARG A 7 12.11 -22.43 -6.58
CA ARG A 7 10.90 -22.38 -5.73
C ARG A 7 11.05 -21.30 -4.66
N THR A 8 12.15 -21.34 -3.92
CA THR A 8 12.42 -20.40 -2.83
C THR A 8 12.39 -18.93 -3.27
N HIS A 9 12.95 -18.60 -4.44
CA HIS A 9 12.89 -17.21 -4.95
C HIS A 9 11.47 -16.77 -5.34
N ARG A 10 10.59 -17.66 -5.82
CA ARG A 10 9.19 -17.29 -6.13
C ARG A 10 8.31 -17.26 -4.89
N ASP A 11 8.60 -18.11 -3.91
CA ASP A 11 7.84 -18.21 -2.66
C ASP A 11 7.94 -16.91 -1.85
N HIS A 12 9.14 -16.34 -1.71
CA HIS A 12 9.31 -15.05 -1.04
C HIS A 12 8.60 -13.89 -1.76
N PHE A 13 8.54 -13.92 -3.08
CA PHE A 13 7.83 -12.89 -3.87
C PHE A 13 6.31 -12.99 -3.68
N LEU A 14 5.75 -14.19 -3.66
CA LEU A 14 4.33 -14.43 -3.43
C LEU A 14 3.89 -14.01 -2.01
N THR A 15 4.70 -14.32 -1.00
CA THR A 15 4.47 -13.86 0.38
C THR A 15 4.54 -12.33 0.47
N THR A 16 5.55 -11.73 -0.17
CA THR A 16 5.71 -10.27 -0.19
C THR A 16 4.54 -9.59 -0.90
N ILE A 17 4.10 -10.09 -2.06
CA ILE A 17 2.92 -9.56 -2.78
C ILE A 17 1.65 -9.75 -1.95
N SER A 18 1.48 -10.88 -1.27
CA SER A 18 0.31 -11.10 -0.39
C SER A 18 0.29 -10.11 0.77
N LEU A 19 1.43 -9.86 1.40
CA LEU A 19 1.56 -8.82 2.43
C LEU A 19 1.26 -7.42 1.88
N MET A 20 1.72 -7.11 0.66
CA MET A 20 1.41 -5.84 -0.01
C MET A 20 -0.10 -5.66 -0.23
N VAL A 21 -0.79 -6.70 -0.71
CA VAL A 21 -2.24 -6.67 -0.97
C VAL A 21 -3.01 -6.61 0.34
N LEU A 22 -2.63 -7.40 1.35
CA LEU A 22 -3.27 -7.39 2.67
C LEU A 22 -3.19 -6.00 3.29
N VAL A 23 -1.98 -5.45 3.40
CA VAL A 23 -1.78 -4.12 3.98
C VAL A 23 -2.44 -3.04 3.13
N GLY A 24 -2.40 -3.16 1.80
CA GLY A 24 -3.07 -2.22 0.89
C GLY A 24 -4.59 -2.19 1.09
N VAL A 25 -5.23 -3.35 1.23
CA VAL A 25 -6.68 -3.46 1.46
C VAL A 25 -7.06 -2.94 2.84
N GLU A 26 -6.30 -3.27 3.88
CA GLU A 26 -6.52 -2.76 5.25
C GLU A 26 -6.44 -1.23 5.28
N VAL A 27 -5.38 -0.65 4.70
CA VAL A 27 -5.19 0.81 4.65
C VAL A 27 -6.29 1.49 3.82
N PHE A 28 -6.70 0.88 2.70
CA PHE A 28 -7.79 1.39 1.87
C PHE A 28 -9.14 1.37 2.61
N ALA A 29 -9.43 0.29 3.34
CA ALA A 29 -10.64 0.14 4.15
C ALA A 29 -10.66 1.12 5.33
N VAL A 30 -9.54 1.29 6.04
CA VAL A 30 -9.40 2.25 7.13
C VAL A 30 -9.54 3.69 6.63
N ALA A 31 -8.95 4.01 5.47
CA ALA A 31 -9.07 5.33 4.86
C ALA A 31 -10.52 5.64 4.43
N LEU A 32 -11.21 4.70 3.78
CA LEU A 32 -12.62 4.84 3.40
C LEU A 32 -13.54 4.95 4.62
N SER A 33 -13.38 4.07 5.61
CA SER A 33 -14.19 4.06 6.84
C SER A 33 -13.97 5.31 7.69
N GLY A 34 -12.70 5.67 7.92
CA GLY A 34 -12.32 6.87 8.67
C GLY A 34 -12.77 8.15 7.96
N GLY A 35 -12.59 8.22 6.64
CA GLY A 35 -13.06 9.35 5.83
C GLY A 35 -14.58 9.53 5.91
N TRP A 36 -15.33 8.43 5.88
CA TRP A 36 -16.79 8.46 5.99
C TRP A 36 -17.28 8.81 7.41
N ALA A 37 -16.65 8.26 8.45
CA ALA A 37 -17.00 8.54 9.85
C ALA A 37 -16.69 9.99 10.26
N ILE A 38 -15.52 10.51 9.86
CA ILE A 38 -15.12 11.89 10.15
C ILE A 38 -15.97 12.87 9.32
N ALA A 39 -16.29 12.56 8.06
CA ALA A 39 -17.18 13.39 7.25
C ALA A 39 -18.61 13.50 7.83
N GLY A 40 -19.15 12.39 8.34
CA GLY A 40 -20.48 12.37 8.97
C GLY A 40 -20.54 13.15 10.30
N LEU A 41 -19.44 13.21 11.06
CA LEU A 41 -19.38 13.93 12.33
C LEU A 41 -19.37 15.45 12.19
N PHE A 42 -18.99 15.98 11.02
CA PHE A 42 -18.82 17.42 10.83
C PHE A 42 -19.89 18.08 9.92
N GLU A 43 -20.79 17.33 9.27
CA GLU A 43 -21.91 17.85 8.43
C GLU A 43 -21.50 18.86 7.33
N LEU A 44 -20.32 18.68 6.72
CA LEU A 44 -19.68 19.77 5.98
C LEU A 44 -19.05 19.24 4.68
N GLY A 45 -19.76 19.42 3.56
CA GLY A 45 -19.46 18.84 2.25
C GLY A 45 -18.04 19.11 1.70
N ASP A 46 -17.39 20.18 2.13
CA ASP A 46 -15.99 20.49 1.78
C ASP A 46 -14.97 19.52 2.42
N TYR A 47 -15.29 18.94 3.57
CA TYR A 47 -14.35 18.13 4.34
C TYR A 47 -14.15 16.74 3.73
N VAL A 48 -15.14 16.24 2.99
CA VAL A 48 -14.98 15.07 2.12
C VAL A 48 -13.91 15.30 1.06
N ALA A 49 -13.85 16.50 0.48
CA ALA A 49 -12.82 16.81 -0.52
C ALA A 49 -11.42 16.79 0.12
N TYR A 50 -11.27 17.34 1.33
CA TYR A 50 -10.01 17.26 2.08
C TYR A 50 -9.67 15.84 2.55
N ALA A 51 -10.65 15.04 2.97
CA ALA A 51 -10.44 13.65 3.37
C ALA A 51 -10.04 12.78 2.18
N LEU A 52 -10.70 12.95 1.02
CA LEU A 52 -10.33 12.27 -0.21
C LEU A 52 -8.93 12.70 -0.65
N MET A 53 -8.60 13.99 -0.58
CA MET A 53 -7.25 14.50 -0.85
C MET A 53 -6.20 13.93 0.10
N ALA A 54 -6.49 13.84 1.40
CA ALA A 54 -5.59 13.28 2.40
C ALA A 54 -5.39 11.77 2.21
N ALA A 55 -6.47 11.02 1.95
CA ALA A 55 -6.40 9.60 1.64
C ALA A 55 -5.62 9.35 0.33
N PHE A 56 -5.90 10.12 -0.72
CA PHE A 56 -5.21 10.01 -2.01
C PHE A 56 -3.72 10.33 -1.87
N SER A 57 -3.37 11.37 -1.11
CA SER A 57 -1.98 11.74 -0.81
C SER A 57 -1.27 10.66 0.02
N CYS A 58 -1.92 10.14 1.06
CA CYS A 58 -1.35 9.11 1.92
C CYS A 58 -1.12 7.80 1.15
N ILE A 59 -2.09 7.37 0.34
CA ILE A 59 -1.97 6.21 -0.56
C ILE A 59 -0.86 6.42 -1.60
N ALA A 60 -0.81 7.60 -2.23
CA ALA A 60 0.22 7.92 -3.23
C ALA A 60 1.63 7.93 -2.61
N ALA A 61 1.79 8.55 -1.44
CA ALA A 61 3.05 8.55 -0.70
C ALA A 61 3.45 7.12 -0.31
N TRP A 62 2.51 6.31 0.18
CA TRP A 62 2.77 4.92 0.55
C TRP A 62 3.21 4.08 -0.65
N LEU A 63 2.54 4.22 -1.79
CA LEU A 63 2.91 3.56 -3.03
C LEU A 63 4.29 4.02 -3.52
N MET A 64 4.61 5.31 -3.39
CA MET A 64 5.91 5.87 -3.76
C MET A 64 7.04 5.34 -2.88
N PHE A 65 6.87 5.30 -1.56
CA PHE A 65 7.83 4.66 -0.63
C PHE A 65 8.02 3.18 -0.91
N HIS A 66 6.95 2.50 -1.28
CA HIS A 66 6.99 1.08 -1.61
C HIS A 66 7.72 0.79 -2.92
N LEU A 67 7.47 1.61 -3.94
CA LEU A 67 8.20 1.59 -5.20
C LEU A 67 9.66 1.93 -4.97
N TRP A 68 9.95 2.89 -4.09
CA TRP A 68 11.32 3.23 -3.69
C TRP A 68 12.00 2.03 -3.04
N GLN A 69 11.38 1.37 -2.06
CA GLN A 69 11.95 0.19 -1.41
C GLN A 69 12.20 -0.95 -2.40
N LYS A 70 11.29 -1.16 -3.36
CA LYS A 70 11.51 -2.15 -4.42
C LYS A 70 12.62 -1.75 -5.38
N ALA A 71 12.66 -0.48 -5.83
CA ALA A 71 13.71 0.03 -6.71
C ALA A 71 15.08 -0.01 -6.03
N SER A 72 15.17 0.34 -4.75
CA SER A 72 16.42 0.27 -3.97
C SER A 72 16.85 -1.17 -3.67
N ASN A 73 15.94 -2.15 -3.72
CA ASN A 73 16.28 -3.57 -3.62
C ASN A 73 16.65 -4.20 -4.98
N VAL A 74 16.44 -3.48 -6.10
CA VAL A 74 16.78 -3.97 -7.44
C VAL A 74 18.24 -3.70 -7.83
N ASP A 75 18.99 -2.95 -7.01
CA ASP A 75 20.43 -2.73 -7.23
C ASP A 75 21.31 -3.19 -6.04
N PRO A 76 21.57 -4.50 -5.92
CA PRO A 76 22.83 -5.00 -5.46
C PRO A 76 23.71 -5.30 -6.69
N ASN A 77 24.86 -4.62 -6.78
CA ASN A 77 26.03 -4.84 -7.65
C ASN A 77 26.04 -4.17 -9.05
N GLY A 78 26.73 -3.02 -9.12
CA GLY A 78 27.81 -2.88 -10.11
C GLY A 78 29.03 -3.74 -9.77
#